data_AF-A0A845LE83-F1
#
_entry.id   AF-A0A845LE83-F1
#
_cell.length_a   1.000
_cell.length_b   1.000
_cell.length_c   1.000
_cell.angle_alpha   90.00
_cell.angle_beta   90.00
_cell.angle_gamma   90.00
#
_symmetry.space_group_name_H-M   'P 1'
#
loop_
_entity.id
_entity.type
_entity.pdbx_description
1 polymer ?
#
loop_
_entity_poly.entity_id
_entity_poly.type
_entity_poly.pdbx_seq_one_letter_code
_entity_poly.pdbx_strand_id
1 'polypeptide(L)'
;MRRKKVIMFIIDSLHPQVLDDVTQDGSAPVLAFLRKKGISHSRVVSAFPTMTPTALSSIATGAYADKHKVPGFIWFSEMSQRLVNYGATPGAIMKLGVFQTVKNLLYNLNQEHINPRIETFHEILEDRGYTSGNINFFIYRGRKKREPHLPLLIRLAAWLRLRGPVFGPENLALGECCLSPSLQGFRGPAGPFNKFGFNDRFSCMAASELIRRGKQPDFMMVYLPDNDGYSHRVGPLNTHPCVRKADRMIQTVLNAFPSWERALEENAFLVAGDHSQCPVDANHSTVLLDKMLAGFRRMEMLSWGSARRYDITICPNERMAIVYVLRNQESVLPAVVDTLSGDERIAQIMWREGERIRVIQGGSRKSLTFWREEIYKDTFGAAWNFCGDLSVVDGEVRDGLLHFGEYPDAFSRIASALESQVTPRVLLSARPGFEFYADDSPIYPGGGSHGSLHESDSIVPTLLAGTDFDLPNLRVSDFFHWLMELLPASSR
;
A
#
# COMPACT_ATOMS: atom_id res chain seq x y z
N MET A 1 16.77 23.26 -23.13
CA MET A 1 17.19 22.07 -22.36
C MET A 1 16.19 20.95 -22.63
N ARG A 2 16.64 19.71 -22.85
CA ARG A 2 15.73 18.57 -22.99
C ARG A 2 15.03 18.37 -21.65
N ARG A 3 13.71 18.18 -21.65
CA ARG A 3 12.98 17.94 -20.40
C ARG A 3 13.42 16.61 -19.79
N LYS A 4 13.60 16.60 -18.46
CA LYS A 4 13.91 15.37 -17.73
C LYS A 4 12.71 14.41 -17.75
N LYS A 5 13.01 13.12 -17.81
CA LYS A 5 12.05 12.04 -17.57
C LYS A 5 12.01 11.71 -16.07
N VAL A 6 11.09 10.87 -15.63
CA VAL A 6 10.93 10.51 -14.22
C VAL A 6 11.00 8.99 -14.07
N ILE A 7 11.82 8.52 -13.13
CA ILE A 7 11.89 7.10 -12.73
C ILE A 7 11.56 7.01 -11.24
N MET A 8 10.50 6.28 -10.91
CA MET A 8 10.06 6.07 -9.52
C MET A 8 10.31 4.62 -9.13
N PHE A 9 11.09 4.41 -8.07
CA PHE A 9 11.32 3.12 -7.45
C PHE A 9 10.56 3.04 -6.12
N ILE A 10 9.72 2.02 -5.99
CA ILE A 10 9.07 1.71 -4.71
C ILE A 10 9.65 0.38 -4.22
N ILE A 11 10.37 0.44 -3.10
CA ILE A 11 10.91 -0.74 -2.41
C ILE A 11 9.93 -1.10 -1.32
N ASP A 12 9.26 -2.23 -1.48
CA ASP A 12 8.19 -2.67 -0.58
C ASP A 12 8.69 -2.83 0.86
N SER A 13 7.94 -2.31 1.83
CA SER A 13 8.30 -2.37 3.27
C SER A 13 9.68 -1.80 3.62
N LEU A 14 10.15 -0.75 2.90
CA LEU A 14 11.46 -0.13 3.17
C LEU A 14 11.45 0.64 4.51
N HIS A 15 12.19 0.13 5.49
CA HIS A 15 12.30 0.75 6.81
C HIS A 15 13.31 1.94 6.82
N PRO A 16 12.97 3.11 7.39
CA PRO A 16 13.84 4.29 7.41
C PRO A 16 15.22 4.02 8.00
N GLN A 17 15.27 3.37 9.17
CA GLN A 17 16.55 3.04 9.82
C GLN A 17 17.44 2.13 8.97
N VAL A 18 16.86 1.16 8.26
CA VAL A 18 17.66 0.25 7.42
C VAL A 18 18.24 1.01 6.23
N LEU A 19 17.48 1.94 5.63
CA LEU A 19 18.01 2.83 4.61
C LEU A 19 19.17 3.68 5.16
N ASP A 20 19.01 4.25 6.36
CA ASP A 20 20.06 5.03 7.01
C ASP A 20 21.33 4.20 7.20
N ASP A 21 21.21 3.00 7.78
CA ASP A 21 22.34 2.12 8.04
C ASP A 21 23.10 1.75 6.75
N VAL A 22 22.40 1.27 5.72
CA VAL A 22 23.05 0.81 4.47
C VAL A 22 23.62 1.94 3.62
N THR A 23 23.14 3.17 3.81
CA THR A 23 23.70 4.34 3.12
C THR A 23 24.90 4.92 3.87
N GLN A 24 24.89 4.88 5.21
CA GLN A 24 26.00 5.35 6.05
C GLN A 24 27.20 4.40 6.00
N ASP A 25 26.99 3.08 6.00
CA ASP A 25 28.06 2.09 5.92
C ASP A 25 28.62 1.88 4.49
N GLY A 26 28.01 2.54 3.49
CA GLY A 26 28.40 2.48 2.09
C GLY A 26 28.03 1.18 1.36
N SER A 27 27.23 0.31 1.97
CA SER A 27 26.86 -0.99 1.42
C SER A 27 25.72 -0.92 0.38
N ALA A 28 25.01 0.20 0.30
CA ALA A 28 24.04 0.57 -0.74
C ALA A 28 24.51 1.80 -1.52
N PRO A 29 25.49 1.66 -2.44
CA PRO A 29 26.14 2.80 -3.11
C PRO A 29 25.20 3.63 -3.99
N VAL A 30 24.15 3.04 -4.58
CA VAL A 30 23.21 3.81 -5.41
C VAL A 30 22.30 4.66 -4.55
N LEU A 31 21.72 4.07 -3.51
CA LEU A 31 20.89 4.81 -2.54
C LEU A 31 21.70 5.92 -1.88
N ALA A 32 22.96 5.65 -1.50
CA ALA A 32 23.87 6.65 -0.97
C ALA A 32 24.18 7.77 -1.98
N PHE A 33 24.40 7.43 -3.25
CA PHE A 33 24.60 8.40 -4.32
C PHE A 33 23.38 9.30 -4.52
N LEU A 34 22.17 8.73 -4.62
CA LEU A 34 20.92 9.48 -4.78
C LEU A 34 20.66 10.39 -3.57
N ARG A 35 20.86 9.87 -2.36
CA ARG A 35 20.75 10.64 -1.11
C ARG A 35 21.72 11.82 -1.08
N LYS A 36 22.97 11.63 -1.52
CA LYS A 36 23.99 12.69 -1.54
C LYS A 36 23.73 13.76 -2.60
N LYS A 37 23.10 13.39 -3.72
CA LYS A 37 22.88 14.26 -4.89
C LYS A 37 21.48 14.86 -4.94
N GLY A 38 20.70 14.70 -3.87
CA GLY A 38 19.28 15.02 -3.87
C GLY A 38 18.74 15.37 -2.49
N ILE A 39 17.42 15.35 -2.38
CA ILE A 39 16.66 15.63 -1.15
C ILE A 39 16.32 14.29 -0.49
N SER A 40 16.43 14.23 0.83
CA SER A 40 16.18 13.02 1.62
C SER A 40 15.23 13.34 2.77
N HIS A 41 14.11 12.62 2.82
CA HIS A 41 13.15 12.67 3.91
C HIS A 41 13.15 11.34 4.65
N SER A 42 13.39 11.36 5.96
CA SER A 42 13.33 10.16 6.80
C SER A 42 11.92 9.84 7.26
N ARG A 43 10.99 10.81 7.16
CA ARG A 43 9.64 10.71 7.71
C ARG A 43 8.56 11.14 6.73
N VAL A 44 8.20 10.25 5.80
CA VAL A 44 7.03 10.40 4.92
C VAL A 44 5.92 9.47 5.40
N VAL A 45 4.70 9.99 5.52
CA VAL A 45 3.54 9.28 6.06
C VAL A 45 2.80 8.50 4.97
N SER A 46 2.63 7.20 5.20
CA SER A 46 1.88 6.29 4.33
C SER A 46 0.36 6.40 4.53
N ALA A 47 -0.40 5.76 3.65
CA ALA A 47 -1.85 5.63 3.78
C ALA A 47 -2.24 4.81 5.03
N PHE A 48 -3.52 4.89 5.41
CA PHE A 48 -4.12 3.95 6.35
C PHE A 48 -5.35 3.30 5.70
N PRO A 49 -5.51 1.97 5.82
CA PRO A 49 -4.59 1.00 6.42
C PRO A 49 -3.23 0.91 5.70
N THR A 50 -2.13 0.72 6.43
CA THR A 50 -0.76 0.67 5.86
C THR A 50 -0.51 -0.69 5.20
N MET A 51 -1.31 -1.00 4.19
CA MET A 51 -1.23 -2.22 3.40
C MET A 51 -0.83 -1.86 1.98
N THR A 52 0.01 -2.67 1.34
CA THR A 52 0.45 -2.50 -0.05
C THR A 52 -0.66 -2.04 -1.00
N PRO A 53 -1.81 -2.74 -1.19
CA PRO A 53 -2.82 -2.31 -2.15
C PRO A 53 -3.43 -0.93 -1.82
N THR A 54 -3.53 -0.57 -0.54
CA THR A 54 -4.00 0.75 -0.10
C THR A 54 -2.95 1.82 -0.38
N ALA A 55 -1.71 1.61 0.06
CA ALA A 55 -0.60 2.55 -0.10
C ALA A 55 -0.25 2.78 -1.59
N LEU A 56 -0.14 1.71 -2.38
CA LEU A 56 0.10 1.82 -3.82
C LEU A 56 -1.05 2.53 -4.53
N SER A 57 -2.31 2.32 -4.11
CA SER A 57 -3.46 3.07 -4.66
C SER A 57 -3.35 4.56 -4.35
N SER A 58 -2.89 4.91 -3.15
CA SER A 58 -2.67 6.31 -2.76
C SER A 58 -1.55 6.96 -3.55
N ILE A 59 -0.42 6.27 -3.76
CA ILE A 59 0.68 6.72 -4.62
C ILE A 59 0.19 6.91 -6.07
N ALA A 60 -0.63 5.98 -6.57
CA ALA A 60 -1.08 5.99 -7.95
C ALA A 60 -2.11 7.08 -8.27
N THR A 61 -2.89 7.50 -7.29
CA THR A 61 -4.04 8.40 -7.50
C THR A 61 -3.91 9.75 -6.79
N GLY A 62 -2.93 9.91 -5.91
CA GLY A 62 -2.79 11.10 -5.07
C GLY A 62 -3.88 11.28 -4.03
N ALA A 63 -4.71 10.25 -3.81
CA ALA A 63 -5.84 10.31 -2.89
C ALA A 63 -5.81 9.17 -1.88
N TYR A 64 -6.62 9.24 -0.83
CA TYR A 64 -6.74 8.17 0.14
C TYR A 64 -7.94 7.23 -0.14
N ALA A 65 -8.11 6.23 0.73
CA ALA A 65 -9.08 5.15 0.59
C ALA A 65 -10.55 5.62 0.51
N ASP A 66 -10.90 6.78 1.06
CA ASP A 66 -12.22 7.40 0.86
C ASP A 66 -12.51 7.74 -0.60
N LYS A 67 -11.47 7.97 -1.41
CA LYS A 67 -11.59 8.25 -2.85
C LYS A 67 -11.31 7.04 -3.71
N HIS A 68 -10.17 6.35 -3.50
CA HIS A 68 -9.78 5.23 -4.35
C HIS A 68 -10.48 3.91 -4.00
N LYS A 69 -11.14 3.81 -2.84
CA LYS A 69 -12.01 2.68 -2.43
C LYS A 69 -11.31 1.34 -2.22
N VAL A 70 -10.00 1.33 -2.00
CA VAL A 70 -9.23 0.10 -1.68
C VAL A 70 -8.85 0.14 -0.20
N PRO A 71 -9.46 -0.67 0.68
CA PRO A 71 -9.29 -0.54 2.13
C PRO A 71 -8.25 -1.48 2.74
N GLY A 72 -7.68 -2.41 1.96
CA GLY A 72 -6.71 -3.39 2.46
C GLY A 72 -6.56 -4.58 1.51
N PHE A 73 -5.82 -5.60 1.95
CA PHE A 73 -5.66 -6.86 1.23
C PHE A 73 -6.93 -7.72 1.25
N ILE A 74 -7.55 -7.83 2.43
CA ILE A 74 -8.78 -8.57 2.65
C ILE A 74 -9.88 -7.59 3.04
N TRP A 75 -11.01 -7.62 2.34
CA TRP A 75 -12.14 -6.74 2.63
C TRP A 75 -13.46 -7.29 2.06
N PHE A 76 -14.59 -6.84 2.58
CA PHE A 76 -15.90 -7.23 2.07
C PHE A 76 -16.38 -6.27 0.98
N SER A 77 -16.64 -6.80 -0.21
CA SER A 77 -17.19 -6.03 -1.33
C SER A 77 -18.71 -6.06 -1.29
N GLU A 78 -19.32 -4.89 -1.11
CA GLU A 78 -20.78 -4.74 -1.15
C GLU A 78 -21.36 -5.11 -2.52
N MET A 79 -20.67 -4.73 -3.59
CA MET A 79 -21.13 -4.99 -4.95
C MET A 79 -21.26 -6.48 -5.24
N SER A 80 -20.26 -7.27 -4.82
CA SER A 80 -20.25 -8.71 -5.04
C SER A 80 -20.87 -9.52 -3.89
N GLN A 81 -21.13 -8.88 -2.74
CA GLN A 81 -21.53 -9.52 -1.49
C GLN A 81 -20.57 -10.65 -1.08
N ARG A 82 -19.27 -10.46 -1.34
CA ARG A 82 -18.21 -11.46 -1.11
C ARG A 82 -16.97 -10.81 -0.54
N LEU A 83 -16.17 -11.61 0.15
CA LEU A 83 -14.83 -11.22 0.56
C LEU A 83 -13.91 -11.17 -0.66
N VAL A 84 -13.22 -10.04 -0.80
CA VAL A 84 -12.13 -9.81 -1.74
C VAL A 84 -10.82 -10.07 -1.02
N ASN A 85 -9.89 -10.71 -1.71
CA ASN A 85 -8.53 -10.95 -1.23
C ASN A 85 -7.55 -10.82 -2.39
N TYR A 86 -6.53 -9.99 -2.20
CA TYR A 86 -5.47 -9.75 -3.20
C TYR A 86 -4.25 -10.66 -3.05
N GLY A 87 -4.30 -11.64 -2.14
CA GLY A 87 -3.24 -12.63 -1.95
C GLY A 87 -2.47 -12.49 -0.66
N ALA A 88 -3.14 -12.06 0.41
CA ALA A 88 -2.53 -11.85 1.72
C ALA A 88 -1.74 -13.07 2.22
N THR A 89 -2.14 -14.31 1.86
CA THR A 89 -1.44 -15.51 2.33
C THR A 89 -1.47 -16.74 1.43
N PRO A 90 -0.49 -17.65 1.57
CA PRO A 90 -0.58 -19.01 1.08
C PRO A 90 -1.84 -19.78 1.55
N GLY A 91 -2.26 -19.60 2.81
CA GLY A 91 -3.47 -20.24 3.36
C GLY A 91 -4.76 -19.72 2.74
N ALA A 92 -4.89 -18.41 2.56
CA ALA A 92 -6.02 -17.80 1.87
C ALA A 92 -5.99 -18.09 0.37
N ILE A 93 -4.81 -18.18 -0.25
CA ILE A 93 -4.62 -18.67 -1.62
C ILE A 93 -5.09 -20.11 -1.77
N MET A 94 -4.88 -20.97 -0.76
CA MET A 94 -5.38 -22.34 -0.74
C MET A 94 -6.91 -22.40 -0.61
N LYS A 95 -7.50 -21.55 0.25
CA LYS A 95 -8.97 -21.48 0.45
C LYS A 95 -9.71 -20.87 -0.74
N LEU A 96 -9.30 -19.69 -1.22
CA LEU A 96 -9.92 -19.00 -2.36
C LEU A 96 -9.58 -19.64 -3.71
N GLY A 97 -8.52 -20.42 -3.74
CA GLY A 97 -7.85 -20.84 -4.96
C GLY A 97 -6.92 -19.74 -5.50
N VAL A 98 -5.73 -20.15 -5.94
CA VAL A 98 -4.70 -19.32 -6.61
C VAL A 98 -5.32 -18.41 -7.67
N PHE A 99 -6.34 -18.90 -8.38
CA PHE A 99 -7.05 -18.14 -9.40
C PHE A 99 -7.70 -16.87 -8.89
N GLN A 100 -8.56 -16.95 -7.87
CA GLN A 100 -9.36 -15.80 -7.47
C GLN A 100 -8.47 -14.70 -6.90
N THR A 101 -7.39 -15.07 -6.22
CA THR A 101 -6.34 -14.17 -5.76
C THR A 101 -5.66 -13.45 -6.93
N VAL A 102 -5.15 -14.22 -7.92
CA VAL A 102 -4.47 -13.64 -9.09
C VAL A 102 -5.44 -12.77 -9.91
N LYS A 103 -6.69 -13.20 -10.07
CA LYS A 103 -7.73 -12.41 -10.73
C LYS A 103 -8.00 -11.11 -9.97
N ASN A 104 -8.14 -11.17 -8.65
CA ASN A 104 -8.41 -9.99 -7.84
C ASN A 104 -7.26 -8.98 -7.94
N LEU A 105 -6.00 -9.44 -7.80
CA LEU A 105 -4.83 -8.56 -7.81
C LEU A 105 -4.50 -8.06 -9.22
N LEU A 106 -4.39 -8.97 -10.21
CA LEU A 106 -3.95 -8.62 -11.55
C LEU A 106 -5.06 -8.07 -12.45
N TYR A 107 -6.34 -8.25 -12.11
CA TYR A 107 -7.45 -7.78 -12.94
C TYR A 107 -8.40 -6.87 -12.17
N ASN A 108 -9.16 -7.42 -11.22
CA ASN A 108 -10.26 -6.68 -10.59
C ASN A 108 -9.77 -5.45 -9.83
N LEU A 109 -8.57 -5.47 -9.24
CA LEU A 109 -8.00 -4.32 -8.53
C LEU A 109 -8.00 -3.06 -9.42
N ASN A 110 -7.53 -3.18 -10.66
CA ASN A 110 -7.43 -2.06 -11.58
C ASN A 110 -8.74 -1.78 -12.32
N GLN A 111 -9.48 -2.83 -12.68
CA GLN A 111 -10.64 -2.70 -13.55
C GLN A 111 -11.95 -2.41 -12.79
N GLU A 112 -12.06 -2.83 -11.52
CA GLU A 112 -13.33 -2.81 -10.78
C GLU A 112 -13.21 -2.18 -9.38
N HIS A 113 -12.15 -2.50 -8.63
CA HIS A 113 -12.07 -2.17 -7.20
C HIS A 113 -11.54 -0.77 -6.91
N ILE A 114 -10.48 -0.33 -7.62
CA ILE A 114 -10.09 1.07 -7.57
C ILE A 114 -11.18 1.88 -8.25
N ASN A 115 -11.70 2.86 -7.54
CA ASN A 115 -12.79 3.71 -8.02
C ASN A 115 -12.54 4.18 -9.47
N PRO A 116 -13.42 3.86 -10.42
CA PRO A 116 -13.23 4.21 -11.83
C PRO A 116 -13.36 5.72 -12.09
N ARG A 117 -13.83 6.51 -11.11
CA ARG A 117 -13.97 7.97 -11.22
C ARG A 117 -12.72 8.74 -10.84
N ILE A 118 -11.71 8.10 -10.25
CA ILE A 118 -10.42 8.72 -9.97
C ILE A 118 -9.38 8.19 -10.95
N GLU A 119 -8.64 9.07 -11.58
CA GLU A 119 -7.64 8.69 -12.57
C GLU A 119 -6.32 8.36 -11.88
N THR A 120 -5.60 7.37 -12.39
CA THR A 120 -4.21 7.14 -11.96
C THR A 120 -3.27 8.13 -12.64
N PHE A 121 -2.03 8.24 -12.14
CA PHE A 121 -1.00 9.00 -12.84
C PHE A 121 -0.76 8.48 -14.27
N HIS A 122 -0.98 7.20 -14.57
CA HIS A 122 -0.79 6.68 -15.93
C HIS A 122 -1.83 7.24 -16.88
N GLU A 123 -3.10 7.24 -16.45
CA GLU A 123 -4.22 7.78 -17.23
C GLU A 123 -4.01 9.27 -17.50
N ILE A 124 -3.69 10.04 -16.46
CA ILE A 124 -3.47 11.49 -16.57
C ILE A 124 -2.26 11.81 -17.46
N LEU A 125 -1.15 11.09 -17.30
CA LEU A 125 0.05 11.33 -18.10
C LEU A 125 -0.19 11.00 -19.57
N GLU A 126 -0.89 9.91 -19.88
CA GLU A 126 -1.23 9.56 -21.26
C GLU A 126 -2.18 10.59 -21.89
N ASP A 127 -3.15 11.10 -21.13
CA ASP A 127 -4.07 12.16 -21.59
C ASP A 127 -3.35 13.50 -21.81
N ARG A 128 -2.25 13.76 -21.07
CA ARG A 128 -1.32 14.88 -21.29
C ARG A 128 -0.38 14.67 -22.47
N GLY A 129 -0.39 13.50 -23.11
CA GLY A 129 0.48 13.14 -24.23
C GLY A 129 1.86 12.62 -23.83
N TYR A 130 2.07 12.25 -22.56
CA TYR A 130 3.30 11.61 -22.10
C TYR A 130 3.26 10.10 -22.26
N THR A 131 4.43 9.53 -22.53
CA THR A 131 4.62 8.07 -22.49
C THR A 131 4.80 7.61 -21.06
N SER A 132 4.14 6.52 -20.70
CA SER A 132 4.19 5.97 -19.34
C SER A 132 4.58 4.49 -19.35
N GLY A 133 5.18 4.02 -18.26
CA GLY A 133 5.54 2.62 -18.06
C GLY A 133 5.37 2.17 -16.61
N ASN A 134 4.96 0.91 -16.45
CA ASN A 134 4.71 0.27 -15.18
C ASN A 134 5.37 -1.10 -15.17
N ILE A 135 6.27 -1.33 -14.23
CA ILE A 135 6.96 -2.60 -14.06
C ILE A 135 6.63 -3.15 -12.68
N ASN A 136 5.82 -4.21 -12.67
CA ASN A 136 5.34 -4.98 -11.51
C ASN A 136 4.53 -4.22 -10.44
N PHE A 137 4.44 -2.90 -10.51
CA PHE A 137 3.59 -2.12 -9.61
C PHE A 137 2.11 -2.49 -9.84
N PHE A 138 1.37 -2.76 -8.76
CA PHE A 138 0.06 -3.39 -8.85
C PHE A 138 -1.04 -2.46 -9.37
N ILE A 139 -0.87 -1.14 -9.25
CA ILE A 139 -1.83 -0.15 -9.72
C ILE A 139 -1.38 0.38 -11.09
N TYR A 140 -1.62 -0.42 -12.10
CA TYR A 140 -1.13 -0.18 -13.45
C TYR A 140 -2.19 0.43 -14.39
N ARG A 141 -3.42 0.71 -13.91
CA ARG A 141 -4.51 1.20 -14.77
C ARG A 141 -4.06 2.38 -15.63
N GLY A 142 -4.21 2.29 -16.94
CA GLY A 142 -3.86 3.29 -17.96
C GLY A 142 -4.84 3.24 -19.14
N ARG A 143 -4.60 3.95 -20.24
CA ARG A 143 -5.54 4.03 -21.38
C ARG A 143 -5.28 3.00 -22.47
N LYS A 144 -4.09 2.37 -22.51
CA LYS A 144 -3.75 1.41 -23.57
C LYS A 144 -4.32 0.03 -23.27
N LYS A 145 -5.07 -0.50 -24.24
CA LYS A 145 -5.55 -1.88 -24.23
C LYS A 145 -4.37 -2.85 -24.39
N ARG A 146 -4.27 -3.83 -23.49
CA ARG A 146 -3.26 -4.88 -23.49
C ARG A 146 -3.91 -6.24 -23.33
N GLU A 147 -3.46 -7.21 -24.13
CA GLU A 147 -3.90 -8.60 -23.99
C GLU A 147 -2.91 -9.34 -23.07
N PRO A 148 -3.34 -9.80 -21.88
CA PRO A 148 -2.47 -10.52 -20.97
C PRO A 148 -2.11 -11.90 -21.56
N HIS A 149 -0.84 -12.28 -21.43
CA HIS A 149 -0.30 -13.57 -21.86
C HIS A 149 0.05 -14.39 -20.63
N LEU A 150 -0.95 -14.97 -19.98
CA LEU A 150 -0.74 -15.71 -18.73
C LEU A 150 0.07 -17.01 -18.96
N PRO A 151 1.06 -17.33 -18.11
CA PRO A 151 1.77 -18.62 -18.11
C PRO A 151 0.81 -19.81 -18.03
N LEU A 152 1.16 -20.95 -18.64
CA LEU A 152 0.29 -22.13 -18.71
C LEU A 152 -0.20 -22.59 -17.33
N LEU A 153 0.68 -22.61 -16.33
CA LEU A 153 0.32 -22.97 -14.95
C LEU A 153 -0.72 -22.01 -14.37
N ILE A 154 -0.57 -20.71 -14.60
CA ILE A 154 -1.55 -19.70 -14.18
C ILE A 154 -2.86 -19.88 -14.97
N ARG A 155 -2.81 -20.15 -16.27
CA ARG A 155 -3.99 -20.41 -17.11
C ARG A 155 -4.76 -21.66 -16.69
N LEU A 156 -4.05 -22.72 -16.31
CA LEU A 156 -4.63 -23.97 -15.82
C LEU A 156 -5.25 -23.78 -14.43
N ALA A 157 -4.53 -23.14 -13.51
CA ALA A 157 -5.07 -22.73 -12.22
C ALA A 157 -6.29 -21.81 -12.39
N ALA A 158 -6.26 -20.96 -13.42
CA ALA A 158 -7.32 -20.03 -13.77
C ALA A 158 -8.50 -20.61 -14.55
N TRP A 159 -8.49 -21.93 -14.81
CA TRP A 159 -9.53 -22.75 -15.45
C TRP A 159 -10.46 -21.95 -16.40
N LEU A 160 -9.82 -21.31 -17.40
CA LEU A 160 -10.42 -20.70 -18.60
C LEU A 160 -11.25 -19.39 -18.48
N ARG A 161 -11.17 -18.60 -17.40
CA ARG A 161 -12.06 -17.41 -17.23
C ARG A 161 -11.44 -16.02 -17.05
N LEU A 162 -10.12 -15.85 -17.12
CA LEU A 162 -9.53 -14.52 -17.36
C LEU A 162 -9.61 -14.21 -18.86
N ARG A 163 -10.78 -13.78 -19.32
CA ARG A 163 -11.01 -13.34 -20.69
C ARG A 163 -11.34 -11.85 -20.67
N GLY A 164 -10.47 -11.06 -21.28
CA GLY A 164 -10.68 -9.64 -21.43
C GLY A 164 -9.35 -8.91 -21.46
N PRO A 165 -9.27 -7.79 -22.19
CA PRO A 165 -8.10 -6.94 -22.12
C PRO A 165 -7.93 -6.38 -20.71
N VAL A 166 -6.68 -6.09 -20.37
CA VAL A 166 -6.36 -5.17 -19.28
C VAL A 166 -6.04 -3.81 -19.88
N PHE A 167 -6.30 -2.76 -19.12
CA PHE A 167 -5.98 -1.39 -19.50
C PHE A 167 -4.80 -0.93 -18.65
N GLY A 168 -3.70 -0.57 -19.31
CA GLY A 168 -2.46 -0.17 -18.64
C GLY A 168 -1.65 0.79 -19.51
N PRO A 169 -0.46 1.21 -19.04
CA PRO A 169 0.37 2.14 -19.78
C PRO A 169 0.97 1.51 -21.04
N GLU A 170 1.54 2.36 -21.88
CA GLU A 170 2.28 1.92 -23.07
C GLU A 170 3.37 0.89 -22.72
N ASN A 171 4.24 1.17 -21.76
CA ASN A 171 5.30 0.26 -21.36
C ASN A 171 4.90 -0.53 -20.10
N LEU A 172 3.92 -1.42 -20.24
CA LEU A 172 3.50 -2.34 -19.17
C LEU A 172 4.38 -3.59 -19.11
N ALA A 173 4.79 -3.99 -17.90
CA ALA A 173 5.35 -5.29 -17.56
C ALA A 173 4.77 -5.78 -16.23
N LEU A 174 4.07 -6.92 -16.25
CA LEU A 174 3.51 -7.59 -15.07
C LEU A 174 4.05 -9.02 -15.06
N GLY A 175 5.26 -9.20 -14.56
CA GLY A 175 6.01 -10.45 -14.63
C GLY A 175 5.92 -11.10 -16.01
N GLU A 176 5.68 -12.41 -16.04
CA GLU A 176 5.38 -13.15 -17.28
C GLU A 176 3.94 -12.99 -17.75
N CYS A 177 3.07 -12.38 -16.94
CA CYS A 177 1.64 -12.31 -17.21
C CYS A 177 1.29 -11.30 -18.30
N CYS A 178 2.05 -10.22 -18.43
CA CYS A 178 1.85 -9.22 -19.48
C CYS A 178 3.15 -8.48 -19.76
N LEU A 179 3.57 -8.45 -21.03
CA LEU A 179 4.72 -7.67 -21.48
C LEU A 179 4.32 -6.82 -22.68
N SER A 180 4.66 -5.54 -22.62
CA SER A 180 4.47 -4.60 -23.72
C SER A 180 5.37 -4.94 -24.93
N PRO A 181 5.00 -4.50 -26.15
CA PRO A 181 5.82 -4.70 -27.34
C PRO A 181 7.26 -4.15 -27.23
N SER A 182 7.46 -3.10 -26.43
CA SER A 182 8.80 -2.55 -26.15
C SER A 182 9.75 -3.57 -25.51
N LEU A 183 9.21 -4.51 -24.75
CA LEU A 183 9.90 -5.62 -24.10
C LEU A 183 9.75 -6.94 -24.84
N GLN A 184 9.34 -6.94 -26.11
CA GLN A 184 9.30 -8.15 -26.91
C GLN A 184 10.69 -8.81 -26.94
N GLY A 185 10.73 -10.12 -26.72
CA GLY A 185 11.97 -10.92 -26.66
C GLY A 185 12.79 -10.75 -25.37
N PHE A 186 12.39 -9.88 -24.43
CA PHE A 186 13.02 -9.79 -23.12
C PHE A 186 12.87 -11.11 -22.35
N ARG A 187 13.94 -11.52 -21.65
CA ARG A 187 13.94 -12.69 -20.77
C ARG A 187 14.49 -12.30 -19.40
N GLY A 188 13.61 -12.26 -18.41
CA GLY A 188 13.95 -12.02 -17.01
C GLY A 188 13.88 -13.31 -16.17
N PRO A 189 14.30 -13.26 -14.89
CA PRO A 189 14.12 -14.35 -13.94
C PRO A 189 12.63 -14.55 -13.68
N ALA A 190 12.11 -15.67 -14.15
CA ALA A 190 10.68 -15.88 -14.27
C ALA A 190 10.31 -17.35 -14.00
N GLY A 191 9.02 -17.69 -14.06
CA GLY A 191 8.50 -18.99 -13.61
C GLY A 191 8.30 -19.13 -12.09
N PRO A 192 7.83 -20.29 -11.61
CA PRO A 192 7.39 -20.49 -10.22
C PRO A 192 8.46 -20.17 -9.16
N PHE A 193 9.72 -20.54 -9.42
CA PHE A 193 10.85 -20.27 -8.51
C PHE A 193 11.24 -18.79 -8.44
N ASN A 194 10.76 -17.97 -9.37
CA ASN A 194 10.99 -16.53 -9.41
C ASN A 194 9.67 -15.75 -9.33
N LYS A 195 8.65 -16.31 -8.66
CA LYS A 195 7.33 -15.67 -8.49
C LYS A 195 6.71 -15.20 -9.81
N PHE A 196 6.89 -15.96 -10.90
CA PHE A 196 6.44 -15.62 -12.25
C PHE A 196 6.88 -14.22 -12.74
N GLY A 197 8.03 -13.73 -12.28
CA GLY A 197 8.57 -12.41 -12.64
C GLY A 197 8.15 -11.26 -11.73
N PHE A 198 7.38 -11.51 -10.66
CA PHE A 198 7.09 -10.50 -9.61
C PHE A 198 8.22 -10.48 -8.57
N ASN A 199 9.41 -10.02 -8.97
CA ASN A 199 10.60 -9.91 -8.13
C ASN A 199 11.49 -8.73 -8.58
N ASP A 200 12.32 -8.22 -7.68
CA ASP A 200 13.17 -7.03 -7.90
C ASP A 200 14.07 -7.15 -9.13
N ARG A 201 14.63 -8.35 -9.35
CA ARG A 201 15.57 -8.61 -10.43
C ARG A 201 14.87 -8.52 -11.78
N PHE A 202 13.67 -9.09 -11.90
CA PHE A 202 12.86 -8.92 -13.10
C PHE A 202 12.53 -7.44 -13.33
N SER A 203 12.08 -6.74 -12.28
CA SER A 203 11.69 -5.33 -12.38
C SER A 203 12.82 -4.44 -12.91
N CYS A 204 14.01 -4.56 -12.31
CA CYS A 204 15.15 -3.74 -12.71
C CYS A 204 15.72 -4.17 -14.06
N MET A 205 15.77 -5.47 -14.38
CA MET A 205 16.22 -5.92 -15.71
C MET A 205 15.30 -5.41 -16.83
N ALA A 206 13.98 -5.42 -16.63
CA ALA A 206 13.03 -4.88 -17.59
C ALA A 206 13.21 -3.35 -17.77
N ALA A 207 13.42 -2.62 -16.67
CA ALA A 207 13.69 -1.19 -16.70
C ALA A 207 14.99 -0.87 -17.47
N SER A 208 16.10 -1.57 -17.17
CA SER A 208 17.36 -1.43 -17.89
C SER A 208 17.22 -1.74 -19.38
N GLU A 209 16.41 -2.75 -19.74
CA GLU A 209 16.20 -3.11 -21.14
C GLU A 209 15.45 -2.03 -21.91
N LEU A 210 14.43 -1.41 -21.31
CA LEU A 210 13.74 -0.26 -21.91
C LEU A 210 14.71 0.90 -22.16
N ILE A 211 15.60 1.20 -21.20
CA ILE A 211 16.59 2.26 -21.32
C ILE A 211 17.59 1.96 -22.45
N ARG A 212 18.20 0.76 -22.45
CA ARG A 212 19.19 0.36 -23.46
C ARG A 212 18.63 0.35 -24.88
N ARG A 213 17.35 0.03 -25.04
CA ARG A 213 16.65 0.08 -26.34
C ARG A 213 16.25 1.49 -26.78
N GLY A 214 16.54 2.52 -25.99
CA GLY A 214 16.09 3.89 -26.24
C GLY A 214 14.57 4.07 -26.10
N LYS A 215 13.90 3.14 -25.42
CA LYS A 215 12.43 3.08 -25.25
C LYS A 215 11.97 3.46 -23.85
N GLN A 216 12.80 4.16 -23.08
CA GLN A 216 12.41 4.64 -21.75
C GLN A 216 11.21 5.62 -21.88
N PRO A 217 10.10 5.39 -21.17
CA PRO A 217 8.97 6.32 -21.15
C PRO A 217 9.32 7.61 -20.39
N ASP A 218 8.50 8.65 -20.56
CA ASP A 218 8.62 9.92 -19.81
C ASP A 218 8.42 9.70 -18.31
N PHE A 219 7.58 8.75 -17.93
CA PHE A 219 7.46 8.25 -16.57
C PHE A 219 7.59 6.73 -16.50
N MET A 220 8.47 6.21 -15.66
CA MET A 220 8.66 4.78 -15.41
C MET A 220 8.51 4.44 -13.93
N MET A 221 7.45 3.72 -13.58
CA MET A 221 7.25 3.14 -12.24
C MET A 221 7.89 1.74 -12.18
N VAL A 222 8.78 1.52 -11.20
CA VAL A 222 9.49 0.26 -10.98
C VAL A 222 9.29 -0.19 -9.53
N TYR A 223 8.60 -1.32 -9.35
CA TYR A 223 8.30 -1.85 -8.02
C TYR A 223 9.20 -3.04 -7.67
N LEU A 224 9.71 -3.03 -6.43
CA LEU A 224 10.64 -4.01 -5.88
C LEU A 224 9.97 -4.74 -4.69
N PRO A 225 9.25 -5.85 -4.94
CA PRO A 225 8.41 -6.53 -3.94
C PRO A 225 9.15 -7.53 -3.02
N ASP A 226 10.45 -7.81 -3.21
CA ASP A 226 11.09 -8.90 -2.47
C ASP A 226 11.25 -8.62 -0.97
N ASN A 227 11.38 -7.34 -0.59
CA ASN A 227 11.76 -6.94 0.76
C ASN A 227 10.64 -7.16 1.80
N ASP A 228 9.38 -6.97 1.45
CA ASP A 228 8.24 -7.17 2.35
C ASP A 228 8.16 -8.60 2.90
N GLY A 229 8.09 -9.59 2.01
CA GLY A 229 8.10 -10.99 2.42
C GLY A 229 9.40 -11.42 3.12
N TYR A 230 10.52 -10.70 2.94
CA TYR A 230 11.74 -10.91 3.71
C TYR A 230 11.61 -10.34 5.12
N SER A 231 11.13 -9.10 5.24
CA SER A 231 10.86 -8.41 6.50
C SER A 231 9.90 -9.18 7.38
N HIS A 232 8.82 -9.74 6.82
CA HIS A 232 7.90 -10.63 7.55
C HIS A 232 8.59 -11.80 8.23
N ARG A 233 9.63 -12.37 7.61
CA ARG A 233 10.32 -13.55 8.14
C ARG A 233 11.40 -13.22 9.17
N VAL A 234 12.10 -12.11 9.00
CA VAL A 234 13.31 -11.80 9.80
C VAL A 234 13.16 -10.59 10.72
N GLY A 235 12.08 -9.84 10.58
CA GLY A 235 11.85 -8.56 11.24
C GLY A 235 12.40 -7.36 10.44
N PRO A 236 11.77 -6.18 10.55
CA PRO A 236 12.09 -4.99 9.75
C PRO A 236 13.53 -4.52 9.88
N LEU A 237 14.08 -4.56 11.10
CA LEU A 237 15.45 -4.12 11.40
C LEU A 237 16.53 -5.12 10.95
N ASN A 238 16.16 -6.28 10.41
CA ASN A 238 17.12 -7.27 9.88
C ASN A 238 17.11 -7.33 8.34
N THR A 239 16.46 -6.36 7.69
CA THR A 239 16.29 -6.34 6.22
C THR A 239 17.50 -5.82 5.45
N HIS A 240 18.59 -5.42 6.10
CA HIS A 240 19.81 -4.91 5.44
C HIS A 240 20.31 -5.78 4.28
N PRO A 241 20.35 -7.13 4.36
CA PRO A 241 20.74 -7.97 3.22
C PRO A 241 19.82 -7.81 2.00
N CYS A 242 18.51 -7.67 2.23
CA CYS A 242 17.53 -7.52 1.16
C CYS A 242 17.58 -6.13 0.54
N VAL A 243 17.68 -5.07 1.36
CA VAL A 243 17.83 -3.68 0.86
C VAL A 243 19.12 -3.51 0.06
N ARG A 244 20.25 -4.11 0.49
CA ARG A 244 21.50 -4.15 -0.31
C ARG A 244 21.32 -4.87 -1.65
N LYS A 245 20.49 -5.91 -1.70
CA LYS A 245 20.15 -6.60 -2.96
C LYS A 245 19.30 -5.69 -3.85
N ALA A 246 18.32 -4.99 -3.29
CA ALA A 246 17.49 -4.01 -4.02
C ALA A 246 18.37 -2.89 -4.60
N ASP A 247 19.29 -2.32 -3.82
CA ASP A 247 20.27 -1.32 -4.29
C ASP A 247 21.08 -1.84 -5.49
N ARG A 248 21.62 -3.06 -5.42
CA ARG A 248 22.33 -3.69 -6.55
C ARG A 248 21.44 -3.85 -7.78
N MET A 249 20.14 -4.11 -7.60
CA MET A 249 19.20 -4.21 -8.72
C MET A 249 18.96 -2.83 -9.34
N ILE A 250 18.74 -1.80 -8.52
CA ILE A 250 18.61 -0.40 -8.98
C ILE A 250 19.90 0.06 -9.69
N GLN A 251 21.07 -0.39 -9.22
CA GLN A 251 22.35 -0.15 -9.88
C GLN A 251 22.39 -0.64 -11.31
N THR A 252 21.75 -1.77 -11.63
CA THR A 252 21.66 -2.25 -13.02
C THR A 252 20.87 -1.30 -13.92
N VAL A 253 19.95 -0.52 -13.36
CA VAL A 253 19.17 0.52 -14.06
C VAL A 253 20.01 1.77 -14.28
N LEU A 254 20.70 2.27 -13.25
CA LEU A 254 21.60 3.42 -13.41
C LEU A 254 22.78 3.12 -14.34
N ASN A 255 23.29 1.88 -14.33
CA ASN A 255 24.34 1.42 -15.25
C ASN A 255 23.85 1.23 -16.70
N ALA A 256 22.56 1.42 -16.99
CA ALA A 256 22.06 1.49 -18.36
C ALA A 256 22.32 2.85 -19.01
N PHE A 257 22.67 3.88 -18.23
CA PHE A 257 23.13 5.19 -18.71
C PHE A 257 24.66 5.24 -18.82
N PRO A 258 25.23 6.20 -19.56
CA PRO A 258 26.68 6.36 -19.69
C PRO A 258 27.41 6.61 -18.35
N SER A 259 26.75 7.30 -17.42
CA SER A 259 27.19 7.46 -16.04
C SER A 259 25.99 7.76 -15.12
N TRP A 260 26.17 7.67 -13.81
CA TRP A 260 25.11 7.99 -12.85
C TRP A 260 24.78 9.50 -12.85
N GLU A 261 25.77 10.36 -13.11
CA GLU A 261 25.56 11.79 -13.31
C GLU A 261 24.70 12.06 -14.54
N ARG A 262 24.98 11.38 -15.67
CA ARG A 262 24.13 11.47 -16.87
C ARG A 262 22.72 10.97 -16.60
N ALA A 263 22.56 9.93 -15.78
CA ALA A 263 21.24 9.47 -15.36
C ALA A 263 20.47 10.59 -14.64
N LEU A 264 21.10 11.34 -13.71
CA LEU A 264 20.47 12.48 -13.01
C LEU A 264 20.27 13.72 -13.89
N GLU A 265 21.09 13.91 -14.92
CA GLU A 265 20.90 15.00 -15.89
C GLU A 265 19.69 14.73 -16.80
N GLU A 266 19.45 13.48 -17.18
CA GLU A 266 18.35 13.07 -18.05
C GLU A 266 17.05 12.76 -17.29
N ASN A 267 17.14 12.47 -15.99
CA ASN A 267 16.01 12.00 -15.19
C ASN A 267 15.93 12.63 -13.81
N ALA A 268 14.70 12.79 -13.31
CA ALA A 268 14.42 12.88 -11.89
C ALA A 268 14.10 11.48 -11.34
N PHE A 269 14.56 11.20 -10.13
CA PHE A 269 14.35 9.94 -9.44
C PHE A 269 13.57 10.16 -8.15
N LEU A 270 12.64 9.26 -7.85
CA LEU A 270 12.04 9.08 -6.54
C LEU A 270 12.30 7.65 -6.09
N VAL A 271 12.88 7.45 -4.91
CA VAL A 271 13.01 6.13 -4.27
C VAL A 271 12.34 6.19 -2.91
N ALA A 272 11.35 5.35 -2.65
CA ALA A 272 10.62 5.33 -1.39
C ALA A 272 10.15 3.93 -0.99
N GLY A 273 9.72 3.79 0.26
CA GLY A 273 8.82 2.71 0.68
C GLY A 273 7.37 3.06 0.39
N ASP A 274 6.50 2.06 0.30
CA ASP A 274 5.05 2.23 0.32
C ASP A 274 4.50 2.21 1.75
N HIS A 275 5.01 1.32 2.59
CA HIS A 275 4.85 1.28 4.04
C HIS A 275 6.13 0.77 4.69
N SER A 276 6.13 0.66 6.02
CA SER A 276 7.15 -0.06 6.77
C SER A 276 6.52 -1.20 7.57
N GLN A 277 7.29 -1.85 8.43
CA GLN A 277 6.81 -2.90 9.31
C GLN A 277 7.32 -2.69 10.73
N CYS A 278 6.58 -3.21 11.70
CA CYS A 278 6.97 -3.27 13.10
C CYS A 278 7.44 -4.68 13.46
N PRO A 279 8.44 -4.83 14.35
CA PRO A 279 8.73 -6.11 14.96
C PRO A 279 7.50 -6.69 15.68
N VAL A 280 7.27 -7.99 15.51
CA VAL A 280 6.22 -8.72 16.22
C VAL A 280 6.85 -9.57 17.32
N ASP A 281 6.26 -9.53 18.51
CA ASP A 281 6.77 -10.32 19.62
C ASP A 281 6.66 -11.83 19.31
N ALA A 282 7.66 -12.60 19.73
CA ALA A 282 7.68 -14.04 19.50
C ALA A 282 6.61 -14.80 20.32
N ASN A 283 6.16 -14.23 21.44
CA ASN A 283 5.23 -14.87 22.37
C ASN A 283 4.01 -13.97 22.62
N HIS A 284 2.81 -14.54 22.61
CA HIS A 284 1.54 -13.87 22.93
C HIS A 284 1.21 -12.60 22.11
N SER A 285 1.82 -12.42 20.94
CA SER A 285 1.62 -11.28 20.04
C SER A 285 0.28 -11.29 19.29
N THR A 286 -0.47 -12.39 19.33
CA THR A 286 -1.66 -12.55 18.49
C THR A 286 -2.97 -12.23 19.23
N VAL A 287 -3.75 -11.31 18.67
CA VAL A 287 -5.13 -11.04 19.06
C VAL A 287 -6.08 -11.95 18.26
N LEU A 288 -6.65 -12.95 18.92
CA LEU A 288 -7.48 -13.99 18.31
C LEU A 288 -8.92 -13.53 18.13
N LEU A 289 -9.19 -12.75 17.07
CA LEU A 289 -10.50 -12.16 16.80
C LEU A 289 -11.61 -13.21 16.64
N ASP A 290 -11.28 -14.38 16.06
CA ASP A 290 -12.21 -15.50 15.92
C ASP A 290 -12.78 -15.97 17.27
N LYS A 291 -11.93 -15.97 18.31
CA LYS A 291 -12.34 -16.38 19.65
C LYS A 291 -13.09 -15.26 20.36
N MET A 292 -12.59 -14.03 20.27
CA MET A 292 -13.22 -12.87 20.92
C MET A 292 -14.64 -12.64 20.39
N LEU A 293 -14.84 -12.79 19.08
CA LEU A 293 -16.12 -12.54 18.41
C LEU A 293 -16.91 -13.82 18.11
N ALA A 294 -16.63 -14.92 18.83
CA ALA A 294 -17.30 -16.21 18.62
C ALA A 294 -18.82 -16.18 18.89
N GLY A 295 -19.30 -15.20 19.67
CA GLY A 295 -20.72 -15.01 19.96
C GLY A 295 -21.56 -14.49 18.78
N PHE A 296 -20.91 -14.02 17.71
CA PHE A 296 -21.58 -13.51 16.52
C PHE A 296 -21.61 -14.56 15.41
N ARG A 297 -22.64 -14.55 14.58
CA ARG A 297 -22.66 -15.41 13.38
C ARG A 297 -21.78 -14.79 12.30
N ARG A 298 -20.67 -15.46 11.99
CA ARG A 298 -19.62 -14.90 11.11
C ARG A 298 -19.71 -15.41 9.69
N MET A 299 -19.56 -14.51 8.72
CA MET A 299 -19.33 -14.88 7.32
C MET A 299 -17.83 -15.05 7.08
N GLU A 300 -17.44 -16.26 6.73
CA GLU A 300 -16.07 -16.64 6.38
C GLU A 300 -15.85 -16.62 4.86
N MET A 301 -14.59 -16.71 4.43
CA MET A 301 -14.18 -16.66 3.01
C MET A 301 -14.94 -17.61 2.07
N LEU A 302 -15.26 -18.82 2.53
CA LEU A 302 -15.95 -19.86 1.75
C LEU A 302 -17.46 -19.91 2.00
N SER A 303 -18.01 -18.90 2.67
CA SER A 303 -19.44 -18.80 2.92
C SER A 303 -20.23 -18.64 1.63
N TRP A 304 -21.39 -19.31 1.56
CA TRP A 304 -22.29 -19.26 0.42
C TRP A 304 -23.67 -18.69 0.80
N GLY A 305 -24.26 -17.95 -0.13
CA GLY A 305 -25.56 -17.32 0.03
C GLY A 305 -25.46 -15.84 0.44
N SER A 306 -26.59 -15.26 0.83
CA SER A 306 -26.67 -13.83 1.15
C SER A 306 -25.88 -13.47 2.41
N ALA A 307 -25.09 -12.38 2.35
CA ALA A 307 -24.36 -11.83 3.48
C ALA A 307 -25.29 -11.47 4.67
N ARG A 308 -26.58 -11.18 4.41
CA ARG A 308 -27.59 -10.87 5.44
C ARG A 308 -27.91 -12.02 6.40
N ARG A 309 -27.41 -13.23 6.12
CA ARG A 309 -27.55 -14.39 7.03
C ARG A 309 -26.59 -14.32 8.21
N TYR A 310 -25.59 -13.46 8.14
CA TYR A 310 -24.50 -13.33 9.11
C TYR A 310 -24.60 -11.99 9.82
N ASP A 311 -24.07 -11.92 11.04
CA ASP A 311 -24.03 -10.70 11.84
C ASP A 311 -22.81 -9.86 11.46
N ILE A 312 -21.66 -10.52 11.30
CA ILE A 312 -20.38 -9.88 11.00
C ILE A 312 -19.56 -10.64 9.96
N THR A 313 -18.55 -9.98 9.41
CA THR A 313 -17.39 -10.64 8.79
C THR A 313 -16.11 -9.96 9.23
N ILE A 314 -15.05 -10.76 9.43
CA ILE A 314 -13.75 -10.28 9.90
C ILE A 314 -12.79 -10.34 8.73
N CYS A 315 -12.15 -9.21 8.44
CA CYS A 315 -11.16 -9.09 7.39
C CYS A 315 -9.80 -8.76 8.04
N PRO A 316 -9.02 -9.78 8.41
CA PRO A 316 -7.70 -9.58 9.01
C PRO A 316 -6.73 -9.06 7.94
N ASN A 317 -5.98 -8.03 8.30
CA ASN A 317 -4.94 -7.42 7.50
C ASN A 317 -3.76 -7.15 8.44
N GLU A 318 -3.29 -8.24 9.06
CA GLU A 318 -2.13 -8.25 9.95
C GLU A 318 -2.33 -7.37 11.19
N ARG A 319 -1.60 -6.25 11.34
CA ARG A 319 -1.72 -5.34 12.49
C ARG A 319 -2.92 -4.40 12.41
N MET A 320 -3.76 -4.56 11.39
CA MET A 320 -5.08 -3.94 11.29
C MET A 320 -6.14 -5.00 10.95
N ALA A 321 -7.37 -4.80 11.40
CA ALA A 321 -8.49 -5.63 10.98
C ALA A 321 -9.75 -4.81 10.75
N ILE A 322 -10.57 -5.26 9.80
CA ILE A 322 -11.88 -4.67 9.51
C ILE A 322 -12.96 -5.66 9.94
N VAL A 323 -13.80 -5.28 10.90
CA VAL A 323 -14.99 -6.04 11.29
C VAL A 323 -16.20 -5.36 10.66
N TYR A 324 -16.71 -5.93 9.58
CA TYR A 324 -17.91 -5.44 8.92
C TYR A 324 -19.15 -5.92 9.67
N VAL A 325 -20.13 -5.03 9.86
CA VAL A 325 -21.42 -5.34 10.47
C VAL A 325 -22.47 -5.51 9.38
N LEU A 326 -22.86 -6.76 9.15
CA LEU A 326 -23.69 -7.17 8.01
C LEU A 326 -25.20 -7.11 8.30
N ARG A 327 -25.58 -7.12 9.59
CA ARG A 327 -26.98 -7.09 10.04
C ARG A 327 -27.12 -6.42 11.42
N ASN A 328 -28.31 -5.91 11.71
CA ASN A 328 -28.72 -5.41 13.04
C ASN A 328 -27.70 -4.42 13.63
N GLN A 329 -27.31 -3.43 12.82
CA GLN A 329 -26.17 -2.55 13.09
C GLN A 329 -26.25 -1.85 14.45
N GLU A 330 -27.45 -1.41 14.84
CA GLU A 330 -27.69 -0.72 16.11
C GLU A 330 -27.37 -1.58 17.34
N SER A 331 -27.50 -2.91 17.26
CA SER A 331 -27.18 -3.81 18.37
C SER A 331 -25.81 -4.48 18.22
N VAL A 332 -25.44 -4.86 16.99
CA VAL A 332 -24.22 -5.64 16.74
C VAL A 332 -22.97 -4.77 16.84
N LEU A 333 -22.99 -3.53 16.31
CA LEU A 333 -21.80 -2.67 16.35
C LEU A 333 -21.39 -2.34 17.80
N PRO A 334 -22.29 -1.87 18.69
CA PRO A 334 -21.90 -1.61 20.08
C PRO A 334 -21.40 -2.86 20.81
N ALA A 335 -22.02 -4.03 20.55
CA ALA A 335 -21.60 -5.29 21.16
C ALA A 335 -20.19 -5.73 20.71
N VAL A 336 -19.86 -5.54 19.42
CA VAL A 336 -18.49 -5.77 18.89
C VAL A 336 -17.50 -4.84 19.57
N VAL A 337 -17.81 -3.54 19.66
CA VAL A 337 -16.94 -2.55 20.30
C VAL A 337 -16.71 -2.87 21.77
N ASP A 338 -17.77 -3.18 22.54
CA ASP A 338 -17.64 -3.51 23.96
C ASP A 338 -16.80 -4.77 24.18
N THR A 339 -17.01 -5.81 23.37
CA THR A 339 -16.24 -7.07 23.41
C THR A 339 -14.74 -6.82 23.20
N LEU A 340 -14.38 -5.93 22.28
CA LEU A 340 -12.98 -5.65 21.92
C LEU A 340 -12.32 -4.62 22.86
N SER A 341 -13.11 -3.72 23.46
CA SER A 341 -12.61 -2.57 24.24
C SER A 341 -11.81 -2.93 25.49
N GLY A 342 -11.95 -4.16 26.00
CA GLY A 342 -11.20 -4.63 27.17
C GLY A 342 -9.78 -5.11 26.86
N ASP A 343 -9.41 -5.30 25.60
CA ASP A 343 -8.11 -5.86 25.22
C ASP A 343 -7.07 -4.76 25.01
N GLU A 344 -6.07 -4.70 25.89
CA GLU A 344 -5.01 -3.68 25.85
C GLU A 344 -4.09 -3.80 24.63
N ARG A 345 -4.10 -4.93 23.92
CA ARG A 345 -3.28 -5.15 22.72
C ARG A 345 -3.82 -4.38 21.51
N ILE A 346 -5.07 -3.92 21.57
CA ILE A 346 -5.71 -3.10 20.54
C ILE A 346 -5.46 -1.63 20.86
N ALA A 347 -4.67 -0.95 20.04
CA ALA A 347 -4.33 0.46 20.22
C ALA A 347 -5.54 1.36 19.96
N GLN A 348 -6.24 1.14 18.84
CA GLN A 348 -7.44 1.89 18.47
C GLN A 348 -8.55 0.97 17.96
N ILE A 349 -9.76 1.21 18.47
CA ILE A 349 -11.03 0.66 17.99
C ILE A 349 -11.83 1.82 17.41
N MET A 350 -12.06 1.82 16.09
CA MET A 350 -12.52 2.99 15.36
C MET A 350 -13.80 2.67 14.59
N TRP A 351 -14.82 3.52 14.68
CA TRP A 351 -16.03 3.39 13.88
C TRP A 351 -16.66 4.75 13.60
N ARG A 352 -17.64 4.76 12.69
CA ARG A 352 -18.34 5.97 12.27
C ARG A 352 -19.76 6.00 12.82
N GLU A 353 -20.19 7.16 13.30
CA GLU A 353 -21.56 7.47 13.72
C GLU A 353 -22.03 8.75 13.02
N GLY A 354 -22.80 8.60 11.94
CA GLY A 354 -23.22 9.74 11.12
C GLY A 354 -22.01 10.46 10.50
N GLU A 355 -21.78 11.72 10.82
CA GLU A 355 -20.62 12.50 10.37
C GLU A 355 -19.43 12.47 11.35
N ARG A 356 -19.64 11.87 12.53
CA ARG A 356 -18.62 11.77 13.57
C ARG A 356 -17.89 10.44 13.49
N ILE A 357 -16.61 10.49 13.84
CA ILE A 357 -15.76 9.31 13.95
C ILE A 357 -15.43 9.14 15.42
N ARG A 358 -15.65 7.93 15.94
CA ARG A 358 -15.32 7.55 17.30
C ARG A 358 -14.10 6.64 17.32
N VAL A 359 -13.25 6.88 18.31
CA VAL A 359 -12.06 6.08 18.58
C VAL A 359 -12.05 5.76 20.07
N ILE A 360 -11.86 4.48 20.39
CA ILE A 360 -11.62 4.00 21.75
C ILE A 360 -10.23 3.38 21.81
N GLN A 361 -9.49 3.70 22.87
CA GLN A 361 -8.26 2.99 23.21
C GLN A 361 -8.60 1.69 23.95
N GLY A 362 -8.07 0.55 23.48
CA GLY A 362 -8.26 -0.75 24.12
C GLY A 362 -7.65 -0.79 25.52
N GLY A 363 -8.27 -1.55 26.42
CA GLY A 363 -7.89 -1.65 27.84
C GLY A 363 -8.37 -0.45 28.67
N SER A 364 -7.93 0.77 28.35
CA SER A 364 -8.25 1.97 29.14
C SER A 364 -9.67 2.51 28.90
N ARG A 365 -10.26 2.17 27.75
CA ARG A 365 -11.55 2.69 27.27
C ARG A 365 -11.63 4.22 27.16
N LYS A 366 -10.49 4.92 27.15
CA LYS A 366 -10.43 6.35 26.79
C LYS A 366 -11.05 6.54 25.41
N SER A 367 -11.81 7.61 25.25
CA SER A 367 -12.59 7.86 24.03
C SER A 367 -12.31 9.23 23.44
N LEU A 368 -12.32 9.27 22.12
CA LEU A 368 -12.17 10.46 21.29
C LEU A 368 -13.23 10.43 20.21
N THR A 369 -13.86 11.57 19.95
CA THR A 369 -14.76 11.76 18.82
C THR A 369 -14.31 12.97 18.03
N PHE A 370 -14.21 12.85 16.70
CA PHE A 370 -13.82 13.96 15.83
C PHE A 370 -14.65 13.99 14.54
N TRP A 371 -14.70 15.16 13.90
CA TRP A 371 -15.43 15.42 12.66
C TRP A 371 -14.78 16.58 11.88
N ARG A 372 -15.11 16.69 10.59
CA ARG A 372 -14.61 17.78 9.74
C ARG A 372 -15.34 19.08 10.07
N GLU A 373 -14.60 20.08 10.53
CA GLU A 373 -15.10 21.41 10.85
C GLU A 373 -13.91 22.37 10.97
N GLU A 374 -14.06 23.64 10.57
CA GLU A 374 -12.95 24.61 10.51
C GLU A 374 -12.60 25.23 11.88
N ILE A 375 -12.24 24.40 12.87
CA ILE A 375 -11.80 24.87 14.20
C ILE A 375 -10.29 24.72 14.39
N TYR A 376 -9.77 23.50 14.25
CA TYR A 376 -8.35 23.21 14.38
C TYR A 376 -7.80 22.70 13.05
N LYS A 377 -6.64 23.19 12.63
CA LYS A 377 -5.93 22.64 11.47
C LYS A 377 -4.86 21.67 11.93
N ASP A 378 -4.69 20.56 11.22
CA ASP A 378 -3.54 19.67 11.42
C ASP A 378 -2.30 20.16 10.66
N THR A 379 -1.18 19.45 10.84
CA THR A 379 0.10 19.74 10.19
C THR A 379 0.06 19.67 8.67
N PHE A 380 -0.97 19.06 8.08
CA PHE A 380 -1.20 18.97 6.64
C PHE A 380 -2.30 19.92 6.15
N GLY A 381 -2.80 20.79 7.04
CA GLY A 381 -3.78 21.83 6.75
C GLY A 381 -5.23 21.36 6.70
N ALA A 382 -5.53 20.09 6.99
CA ALA A 382 -6.91 19.62 7.08
C ALA A 382 -7.55 20.09 8.39
N ALA A 383 -8.84 20.44 8.31
CA ALA A 383 -9.54 21.12 9.40
C ALA A 383 -10.52 20.19 10.12
N TRP A 384 -10.46 20.22 11.45
CA TRP A 384 -11.14 19.30 12.34
C TRP A 384 -11.69 19.98 13.58
N ASN A 385 -12.70 19.35 14.16
CA ASN A 385 -13.11 19.56 15.54
C ASN A 385 -13.23 18.21 16.26
N PHE A 386 -13.08 18.22 17.57
CA PHE A 386 -13.07 17.00 18.38
C PHE A 386 -13.59 17.24 19.79
N CYS A 387 -14.01 16.15 20.45
CA CYS A 387 -14.29 16.10 21.87
C CYS A 387 -13.82 14.77 22.46
N GLY A 388 -13.41 14.78 23.73
CA GLY A 388 -12.81 13.63 24.40
C GLY A 388 -11.29 13.75 24.55
N ASP A 389 -10.62 12.61 24.72
CA ASP A 389 -9.20 12.53 25.05
C ASP A 389 -8.34 12.35 23.78
N LEU A 390 -7.62 13.39 23.37
CA LEU A 390 -6.70 13.32 22.21
C LEU A 390 -5.56 12.32 22.40
N SER A 391 -5.22 11.96 23.64
CA SER A 391 -4.15 10.99 23.91
C SER A 391 -4.44 9.59 23.35
N VAL A 392 -5.69 9.32 22.93
CA VAL A 392 -6.09 8.07 22.25
C VAL A 392 -5.35 7.88 20.92
N VAL A 393 -5.00 8.98 20.26
CA VAL A 393 -4.23 9.01 19.01
C VAL A 393 -2.92 9.81 19.17
N ASP A 394 -2.40 9.88 20.40
CA ASP A 394 -1.21 10.65 20.74
C ASP A 394 -1.24 12.08 20.15
N GLY A 395 -2.41 12.70 20.25
CA GLY A 395 -2.68 14.03 19.70
C GLY A 395 -2.54 15.12 20.75
N GLU A 396 -2.08 16.29 20.32
CA GLU A 396 -2.10 17.50 21.12
C GLU A 396 -2.41 18.73 20.26
N VAL A 397 -2.97 19.78 20.89
CA VAL A 397 -3.10 21.09 20.26
C VAL A 397 -1.95 21.95 20.74
N ARG A 398 -1.07 22.33 19.81
CA ARG A 398 0.08 23.20 20.07
C ARG A 398 0.08 24.36 19.08
N ASP A 399 0.14 25.58 19.62
CA ASP A 399 0.13 26.83 18.84
C ASP A 399 -1.08 26.94 17.88
N GLY A 400 -2.24 26.40 18.30
CA GLY A 400 -3.48 26.40 17.52
C GLY A 400 -3.54 25.34 16.39
N LEU A 401 -2.53 24.48 16.29
CA LEU A 401 -2.47 23.37 15.33
C LEU A 401 -2.59 22.02 16.05
N LEU A 402 -3.25 21.07 15.40
CA LEU A 402 -3.27 19.67 15.80
C LEU A 402 -1.98 18.98 15.36
N HIS A 403 -1.29 18.40 16.34
CA HIS A 403 -0.11 17.56 16.12
C HIS A 403 -0.43 16.14 16.58
N PHE A 404 0.17 15.17 15.90
CA PHE A 404 0.05 13.75 16.25
C PHE A 404 1.45 13.16 16.34
N GLY A 405 1.74 12.47 17.44
CA GLY A 405 3.04 11.81 17.68
C GLY A 405 3.09 10.41 17.05
N GLU A 406 2.88 9.37 17.84
CA GLU A 406 2.97 7.95 17.44
C GLU A 406 2.00 7.56 16.30
N TYR A 407 0.97 8.36 16.03
CA TYR A 407 -0.07 8.10 15.03
C TYR A 407 -0.14 9.24 14.00
N PRO A 408 0.82 9.34 13.06
CA PRO A 408 0.93 10.48 12.17
C PRO A 408 -0.30 10.61 11.27
N ASP A 409 -0.76 11.85 11.07
CA ASP A 409 -1.96 12.22 10.29
C ASP A 409 -3.23 11.43 10.71
N ALA A 410 -3.39 11.19 12.02
CA ALA A 410 -4.41 10.27 12.54
C ALA A 410 -5.82 10.57 12.02
N PHE A 411 -6.28 11.82 12.06
CA PHE A 411 -7.67 12.15 11.72
C PHE A 411 -7.96 11.91 10.24
N SER A 412 -7.12 12.40 9.32
CA SER A 412 -7.31 12.19 7.88
C SER A 412 -7.26 10.70 7.53
N ARG A 413 -6.30 9.97 8.10
CA ARG A 413 -6.08 8.55 7.84
C ARG A 413 -7.22 7.68 8.35
N ILE A 414 -7.67 7.88 9.60
CA ILE A 414 -8.81 7.16 10.18
C ILE A 414 -10.10 7.48 9.41
N ALA A 415 -10.38 8.77 9.15
CA ALA A 415 -11.57 9.19 8.43
C ALA A 415 -11.62 8.55 7.04
N SER A 416 -10.50 8.62 6.32
CA SER A 416 -10.40 8.03 5.00
C SER A 416 -10.68 6.52 5.00
N ALA A 417 -10.07 5.78 5.92
CA ALA A 417 -10.23 4.33 6.01
C ALA A 417 -11.69 3.95 6.32
N LEU A 418 -12.37 4.66 7.21
CA LEU A 418 -13.79 4.40 7.54
C LEU A 418 -14.74 4.74 6.37
N GLU A 419 -14.42 5.78 5.61
CA GLU A 419 -15.19 6.27 4.45
C GLU A 419 -14.90 5.52 3.13
N SER A 420 -13.98 4.56 3.19
CA SER A 420 -13.57 3.76 2.04
C SER A 420 -14.67 2.86 1.49
N GLN A 421 -15.62 2.38 2.31
CA GLN A 421 -16.80 1.66 1.83
C GLN A 421 -18.09 2.18 2.48
N VAL A 422 -19.21 1.57 2.11
CA VAL A 422 -20.55 1.96 2.59
C VAL A 422 -20.98 1.14 3.81
N THR A 423 -20.65 -0.14 3.87
CA THR A 423 -21.10 -1.03 4.96
C THR A 423 -20.50 -0.60 6.29
N PRO A 424 -21.30 -0.40 7.35
CA PRO A 424 -20.78 -0.11 8.67
C PRO A 424 -19.74 -1.12 9.13
N ARG A 425 -18.67 -0.60 9.73
CA ARG A 425 -17.51 -1.38 10.10
C ARG A 425 -16.86 -0.82 11.36
N VAL A 426 -16.15 -1.68 12.06
CA VAL A 426 -15.19 -1.32 13.10
C VAL A 426 -13.80 -1.61 12.54
N LEU A 427 -12.92 -0.61 12.54
CA LEU A 427 -11.51 -0.75 12.22
C LEU A 427 -10.71 -0.94 13.51
N LEU A 428 -9.76 -1.85 13.49
CA LEU A 428 -8.87 -2.15 14.60
C LEU A 428 -7.44 -1.84 14.19
N SER A 429 -6.68 -1.21 15.07
CA SER A 429 -5.24 -0.96 14.94
C SER A 429 -4.55 -1.60 16.14
N ALA A 430 -3.59 -2.49 15.91
CA ALA A 430 -2.87 -3.19 16.98
C ALA A 430 -1.76 -2.32 17.55
N ARG A 431 -1.46 -2.47 18.86
CA ARG A 431 -0.25 -1.89 19.46
C ARG A 431 1.02 -2.47 18.82
N PRO A 432 2.16 -1.76 18.85
CA PRO A 432 3.46 -2.33 18.48
C PRO A 432 3.70 -3.68 19.14
N GLY A 433 4.28 -4.65 18.41
CA GLY A 433 4.50 -6.01 18.88
C GLY A 433 3.33 -6.99 18.66
N PHE A 434 2.13 -6.50 18.35
CA PHE A 434 0.92 -7.32 18.21
C PHE A 434 0.33 -7.30 16.79
N GLU A 435 -0.38 -8.38 16.45
CA GLU A 435 -1.11 -8.55 15.19
C GLU A 435 -2.44 -9.30 15.40
N PHE A 436 -3.36 -9.19 14.42
CA PHE A 436 -4.66 -9.84 14.46
C PHE A 436 -4.66 -11.16 13.70
N TYR A 437 -5.35 -12.15 14.26
CA TYR A 437 -5.62 -13.42 13.61
C TYR A 437 -7.11 -13.68 13.48
N ALA A 438 -7.52 -14.03 12.26
CA ALA A 438 -8.85 -14.56 11.95
C ALA A 438 -8.81 -15.43 10.68
N ASP A 439 -9.68 -16.42 10.55
CA ASP A 439 -9.92 -17.19 9.31
C ASP A 439 -8.65 -17.80 8.67
N ASP A 440 -7.67 -18.23 9.47
CA ASP A 440 -6.33 -18.69 9.04
C ASP A 440 -5.50 -17.64 8.29
N SER A 441 -5.63 -16.37 8.68
CA SER A 441 -4.71 -15.31 8.29
C SER A 441 -3.27 -15.63 8.76
N PRO A 442 -2.25 -15.06 8.10
CA PRO A 442 -0.88 -15.32 8.50
C PRO A 442 -0.64 -14.64 9.83
N ILE A 443 0.33 -15.17 10.55
CA ILE A 443 0.93 -14.51 11.69
C ILE A 443 2.44 -14.61 11.53
N TYR A 444 3.15 -13.61 12.02
CA TYR A 444 4.59 -13.48 11.93
C TYR A 444 5.29 -13.33 13.30
N PRO A 445 5.04 -14.21 14.30
CA PRO A 445 5.73 -14.13 15.59
C PRO A 445 7.27 -14.13 15.42
N GLY A 446 7.94 -13.15 16.03
CA GLY A 446 9.39 -12.97 15.94
C GLY A 446 9.88 -12.38 14.61
N GLY A 447 8.96 -12.04 13.70
CA GLY A 447 9.22 -11.43 12.40
C GLY A 447 8.79 -9.96 12.36
N GLY A 448 8.33 -9.53 11.19
CA GLY A 448 7.77 -8.21 10.94
C GLY A 448 6.30 -8.29 10.53
N SER A 449 5.52 -7.26 10.83
CA SER A 449 4.10 -7.18 10.46
C SER A 449 3.69 -5.72 10.34
N HIS A 450 2.64 -5.43 9.57
CA HIS A 450 2.21 -4.05 9.31
C HIS A 450 0.70 -3.93 9.22
N GLY A 451 0.20 -2.73 8.93
CA GLY A 451 -1.22 -2.44 8.69
C GLY A 451 -1.80 -1.41 9.66
N SER A 452 -1.15 -1.20 10.80
CA SER A 452 -1.66 -0.36 11.89
C SER A 452 -1.54 1.15 11.59
N LEU A 453 -2.16 1.97 12.45
CA LEU A 453 -2.06 3.44 12.36
C LEU A 453 -0.69 3.96 12.83
N HIS A 454 0.02 3.15 13.62
CA HIS A 454 1.25 3.53 14.32
C HIS A 454 2.38 3.90 13.34
N GLU A 455 3.26 4.81 13.77
CA GLU A 455 4.34 5.33 12.95
C GLU A 455 5.31 4.25 12.45
N SER A 456 5.49 3.16 13.21
CA SER A 456 6.32 2.01 12.81
C SER A 456 5.92 1.38 11.48
N ASP A 457 4.64 1.50 11.11
CA ASP A 457 4.10 0.91 9.86
C ASP A 457 3.91 2.01 8.82
N SER A 458 3.72 3.23 9.30
CA SER A 458 3.25 4.38 8.53
C SER A 458 4.40 5.23 8.00
N ILE A 459 5.57 5.21 8.64
CA ILE A 459 6.68 6.08 8.26
C ILE A 459 7.63 5.37 7.31
N VAL A 460 7.84 5.97 6.14
CA VAL A 460 8.76 5.48 5.11
C VAL A 460 9.80 6.54 4.77
N PRO A 461 11.00 6.14 4.34
CA PRO A 461 11.97 7.08 3.81
C PRO A 461 11.64 7.44 2.36
N THR A 462 12.11 8.60 1.91
CA THR A 462 12.02 9.02 0.51
C THR A 462 13.29 9.76 0.08
N LEU A 463 13.82 9.40 -1.08
CA LEU A 463 14.94 10.05 -1.74
C LEU A 463 14.46 10.64 -3.07
N LEU A 464 14.69 11.93 -3.28
CA LEU A 464 14.44 12.63 -4.54
C LEU A 464 15.80 13.05 -5.12
N ALA A 465 16.08 12.76 -6.38
CA ALA A 465 17.35 13.19 -7.00
C ALA A 465 17.14 13.61 -8.46
N GLY A 466 18.06 14.43 -8.98
CA GLY A 466 17.93 14.95 -10.35
C GLY A 466 16.82 16.00 -10.52
N THR A 467 16.33 16.57 -9.42
CA THR A 467 15.38 17.68 -9.38
C THR A 467 15.65 18.55 -8.16
N ASP A 468 15.28 19.83 -8.25
CA ASP A 468 15.25 20.77 -7.11
C ASP A 468 13.84 20.88 -6.50
N PHE A 469 12.86 20.20 -7.10
CA PHE A 469 11.47 20.20 -6.64
C PHE A 469 11.26 19.15 -5.54
N ASP A 470 10.83 19.62 -4.37
CA ASP A 470 10.52 18.79 -3.20
C ASP A 470 9.04 18.37 -3.16
N LEU A 471 8.68 17.47 -2.23
CA LEU A 471 7.29 17.11 -1.96
C LEU A 471 6.53 18.30 -1.34
N PRO A 472 5.28 18.57 -1.76
CA PRO A 472 4.47 19.63 -1.16
C PRO A 472 4.12 19.34 0.31
N ASN A 473 3.92 18.06 0.64
CA ASN A 473 3.77 17.57 2.01
C ASN A 473 4.44 16.19 2.11
N LEU A 474 4.80 15.78 3.32
CA LEU A 474 5.47 14.51 3.58
C LEU A 474 4.47 13.35 3.69
N ARG A 475 3.70 13.07 2.62
CA ARG A 475 2.83 11.88 2.51
C ARG A 475 3.06 11.14 1.21
N VAL A 476 2.85 9.83 1.20
CA VAL A 476 3.03 9.01 -0.02
C VAL A 476 2.06 9.38 -1.14
N SER A 477 0.88 9.93 -0.82
CA SER A 477 -0.05 10.49 -1.80
C SER A 477 0.53 11.72 -2.51
N ASP A 478 1.43 12.46 -1.88
CA ASP A 478 2.07 13.63 -2.50
C ASP A 478 3.14 13.27 -3.53
N PHE A 479 3.51 11.98 -3.66
CA PHE A 479 4.34 11.50 -4.78
C PHE A 479 3.64 11.70 -6.13
N PHE A 480 2.30 11.57 -6.13
CA PHE A 480 1.48 11.89 -7.29
C PHE A 480 1.61 13.36 -7.67
N HIS A 481 1.48 14.27 -6.70
CA HIS A 481 1.59 15.71 -6.94
C HIS A 481 2.99 16.08 -7.44
N TRP A 482 4.03 15.52 -6.83
CA TRP A 482 5.41 15.67 -7.29
C TRP A 482 5.62 15.24 -8.74
N LEU A 483 5.04 14.11 -9.14
CA LEU A 483 5.08 13.64 -10.53
C LEU A 483 4.31 14.58 -11.48
N MET A 484 3.14 15.06 -11.07
CA MET A 484 2.32 15.96 -11.90
C MET A 484 3.00 17.31 -12.15
N GLU A 485 3.80 17.81 -11.21
CA GLU A 485 4.59 19.04 -11.33
C GLU A 485 5.79 18.85 -12.28
N LEU A 486 6.48 17.71 -12.20
CA LEU A 486 7.60 17.41 -13.11
C LEU A 486 7.16 17.14 -14.55
N LEU A 487 5.93 16.65 -14.74
CA LEU A 487 5.34 16.37 -16.04
C LEU A 487 4.02 17.16 -16.20
N PRO A 488 4.09 18.50 -16.27
CA PRO A 488 2.91 19.37 -16.24
C PRO A 488 2.05 19.17 -17.50
N ALA A 489 0.78 19.58 -17.45
CA ALA A 489 -0.03 19.63 -18.66
C ALA A 489 0.59 20.61 -19.67
N SER A 490 0.58 20.26 -20.95
CA SER A 490 0.96 21.20 -22.00
C SER A 490 0.05 22.43 -21.91
N SER A 491 0.63 23.62 -21.80
CA SER A 491 -0.10 24.88 -21.97
C SER A 491 -0.73 24.87 -23.37
N ARG A 492 -2.05 24.72 -23.44
CA ARG A 492 -2.80 24.79 -24.69
C ARG A 492 -2.79 26.19 -25.26
#